data_AF-A0A673LE27-F1
#
_entry.id   AF-A0A673LE27-F1
#
_cell.length_a   1.000
_cell.length_b   1.000
_cell.length_c   1.000
_cell.angle_alpha   90.00
_cell.angle_beta   90.00
_cell.angle_gamma   90.00
#
_symmetry.space_group_name_H-M   'P 1'
#
loop_
_entity.id
_entity.type
_entity.pdbx_description
1 polymer ?
#
loop_
_entity_poly.entity_id
_entity_poly.type
_entity_poly.pdbx_seq_one_letter_code
_entity_poly.pdbx_strand_id
1 'polypeptide(L)'
;MGSKIVSDANAFVKFLKLCQDENKENCTYMDDISVLLVEKEELLHDIISGTQPIFVCEKAQPKCEPEATETTADTSVVEDTLFKVEQDLGPQPLSVMKARQLLSWYTMAHNPNMPWVEAPGTLHPLWVRCDKSDPCATVWLGVETVYSGNKTSGVKLYTVSCKGPTGDETSFTALDELKKEHEKRHHPSTVATKGYAQYNLFCSLKEESMMFESQSSVIATLTWNNVEKVLECPPLSSKASLNIKVTVGDIRSPLYQTYREMEFLLALAEGLRTGETEWLEPVETQSAVDLTRALIEELENVAQGVPGHTAKASEKQKAKTDATAAFSSMVIERGDLDFTEQLWERMRKSVTSYQDITECLKNVVKAVKLGKIKPWIHKDSNSTLSKLILQSYQQQIDAMPLAGLTPANMLLELGLDKIRKDFINYLVGKELTTLNYLSYYLDTEVDLQEQVIRVRKLHHLLEIMGTCSTFLISCPFQKSYLNQTVIQNLQIKPALISYFYEKEQPFSWAMEVSSGQGSKEVKTTLYLSDKPLVDHVSFDLDVPLDESVNGESEKMSYYRTMVSCSLISFT
;
A
#
# COMPACT_ATOMS: atom_id res chain seq x y z
N MET A 1 43.51 -12.98 30.35
CA MET A 1 42.63 -13.14 29.17
C MET A 1 41.16 -12.97 29.56
N GLY A 2 40.65 -13.67 30.59
CA GLY A 2 39.25 -13.53 31.06
C GLY A 2 38.85 -12.12 31.56
N SER A 3 39.75 -11.36 32.21
CA SER A 3 39.45 -10.01 32.69
C SER A 3 39.16 -9.01 31.56
N LYS A 4 39.83 -9.16 30.41
CA LYS A 4 39.62 -8.31 29.23
C LYS A 4 38.22 -8.55 28.64
N ILE A 5 37.82 -9.80 28.49
CA ILE A 5 36.51 -10.17 27.94
C ILE A 5 35.36 -9.61 28.78
N VAL A 6 35.49 -9.68 30.11
CA VAL A 6 34.49 -9.12 31.03
C VAL A 6 34.47 -7.59 30.94
N SER A 7 35.63 -6.94 30.82
CA SER A 7 35.73 -5.49 30.61
C SER A 7 35.06 -5.06 29.29
N ASP A 8 35.30 -5.78 28.20
CA ASP A 8 34.74 -5.48 26.88
C ASP A 8 33.21 -5.65 26.89
N ALA A 9 32.70 -6.72 27.55
CA ALA A 9 31.27 -6.94 27.71
C ALA A 9 30.59 -5.81 28.51
N ASN A 10 31.23 -5.36 29.59
CA ASN A 10 30.75 -4.24 30.39
C ASN A 10 30.76 -2.93 29.61
N ALA A 11 31.81 -2.66 28.82
CA ALA A 11 31.90 -1.47 27.99
C ALA A 11 30.80 -1.42 26.94
N PHE A 12 30.55 -2.54 26.25
CA PHE A 12 29.52 -2.65 25.24
C PHE A 12 28.11 -2.41 25.81
N VAL A 13 27.78 -3.01 26.94
CA VAL A 13 26.47 -2.84 27.57
C VAL A 13 26.26 -1.44 28.16
N LYS A 14 27.31 -0.82 28.69
CA LYS A 14 27.25 0.61 29.08
C LYS A 14 26.98 1.51 27.88
N PHE A 15 27.58 1.20 26.74
CA PHE A 15 27.33 1.91 25.49
C PHE A 15 25.87 1.74 25.03
N LEU A 16 25.34 0.51 24.99
CA LEU A 16 23.94 0.26 24.62
C LEU A 16 22.96 1.00 25.53
N LYS A 17 23.24 1.00 26.84
CA LYS A 17 22.43 1.74 27.82
C LYS A 17 22.45 3.24 27.55
N LEU A 18 23.61 3.81 27.24
CA LEU A 18 23.72 5.22 26.86
C LEU A 18 22.89 5.53 25.60
N CYS A 19 22.94 4.66 24.59
CA CYS A 19 22.15 4.83 23.36
C CYS A 19 20.65 4.83 23.64
N GLN A 20 20.19 3.93 24.53
CA GLN A 20 18.79 3.83 24.96
C GLN A 20 18.35 5.04 25.80
N ASP A 21 19.15 5.42 26.80
CA ASP A 21 18.83 6.51 27.72
C ASP A 21 18.81 7.87 26.99
N GLU A 22 19.66 8.05 25.98
CA GLU A 22 19.71 9.26 25.13
C GLU A 22 18.78 9.19 23.91
N ASN A 23 18.08 8.07 23.70
CA ASN A 23 17.23 7.79 22.54
C ASN A 23 17.90 8.12 21.19
N LYS A 24 19.18 7.77 21.05
CA LYS A 24 19.95 8.03 19.83
C LYS A 24 19.63 6.95 18.78
N GLU A 25 19.08 7.38 17.64
CA GLU A 25 18.67 6.49 16.56
C GLU A 25 19.84 5.71 15.94
N ASN A 26 21.04 6.31 15.88
CA ASN A 26 22.25 5.69 15.34
C ASN A 26 23.48 6.08 16.17
N CYS A 27 24.21 5.08 16.67
CA CYS A 27 25.48 5.26 17.37
C CYS A 27 26.56 4.35 16.81
N THR A 28 27.80 4.82 16.75
CA THR A 28 28.94 4.01 16.33
C THR A 28 29.72 3.47 17.53
N TYR A 29 29.99 2.18 17.55
CA TYR A 29 30.81 1.49 18.53
C TYR A 29 32.09 0.95 17.87
N MET A 30 33.25 1.21 18.48
CA MET A 30 34.57 0.77 18.00
C MET A 30 34.90 1.18 16.54
N ASP A 31 34.26 2.23 16.02
CA ASP A 31 34.41 2.78 14.66
C ASP A 31 34.02 1.83 13.50
N ASP A 32 33.76 0.54 13.78
CA ASP A 32 33.42 -0.48 12.79
C ASP A 32 31.98 -1.01 12.90
N ILE A 33 31.27 -0.71 13.99
CA ILE A 33 29.90 -1.17 14.25
C ILE A 33 28.95 0.02 14.37
N SER A 34 27.91 0.04 13.54
CA SER A 34 26.75 0.91 13.71
C SER A 34 25.72 0.18 14.58
N VAL A 35 25.12 0.89 15.54
CA VAL A 35 24.05 0.42 16.42
C VAL A 35 22.85 1.33 16.23
N LEU A 36 21.81 0.78 15.63
CA LEU A 36 20.55 1.46 15.38
C LEU A 36 19.55 1.10 16.47
N LEU A 37 18.80 2.09 16.98
CA LEU A 37 17.65 1.85 17.85
C LEU A 37 16.37 1.97 17.01
N VAL A 38 15.70 0.83 16.79
CA VAL A 38 14.56 0.74 15.86
C VAL A 38 13.29 0.40 16.63
N GLU A 39 12.24 1.23 16.49
CA GLU A 39 10.94 0.99 17.12
C GLU A 39 10.17 -0.17 16.47
N LYS A 40 10.25 -0.27 15.13
CA LYS A 40 9.66 -1.35 14.32
C LYS A 40 10.53 -1.65 13.11
N GLU A 41 11.16 -2.81 13.13
CA GLU A 41 11.88 -3.33 11.97
C GLU A 41 10.92 -4.22 11.17
N GLU A 42 10.46 -3.77 10.00
CA GLU A 42 9.39 -4.45 9.23
C GLU A 42 9.71 -5.92 8.94
N LEU A 43 10.97 -6.24 8.62
CA LEU A 43 11.42 -7.59 8.28
C LEU A 43 11.56 -8.52 9.50
N LEU A 44 11.83 -7.96 10.69
CA LEU A 44 11.90 -8.72 11.95
C LEU A 44 10.57 -8.73 12.69
N HIS A 45 9.62 -7.84 12.35
CA HIS A 45 8.31 -7.76 12.99
C HIS A 45 7.51 -9.06 12.81
N ASP A 46 7.66 -9.73 11.67
CA ASP A 46 7.03 -11.03 11.41
C ASP A 46 7.71 -12.17 12.20
N ILE A 47 8.94 -11.97 12.67
CA ILE A 47 9.79 -12.95 13.37
C ILE A 47 9.69 -12.78 14.90
N ILE A 48 9.57 -11.56 15.40
CA ILE A 48 9.56 -11.21 16.82
C ILE A 48 8.12 -10.97 17.28
N SER A 49 7.65 -11.72 18.28
CA SER A 49 6.28 -11.59 18.80
C SER A 49 6.05 -10.35 19.71
N GLY A 50 6.77 -9.24 19.53
CA GLY A 50 6.74 -8.10 20.45
C GLY A 50 6.85 -6.72 19.78
N THR A 51 6.16 -5.72 20.35
CA THR A 51 6.14 -4.32 19.88
C THR A 51 7.19 -3.44 20.57
N GLN A 52 8.23 -4.05 21.14
CA GLN A 52 9.27 -3.32 21.87
C GLN A 52 10.38 -2.86 20.90
N PRO A 53 11.00 -1.69 21.15
CA PRO A 53 12.18 -1.27 20.39
C PRO A 53 13.29 -2.32 20.49
N ILE A 54 14.11 -2.41 19.45
CA ILE A 54 15.25 -3.33 19.35
C ILE A 54 16.51 -2.56 18.97
N PHE A 55 17.66 -3.07 19.40
CA PHE A 55 18.94 -2.66 18.85
C PHE A 55 19.28 -3.49 17.62
N VAL A 56 19.69 -2.85 16.53
CA VAL A 56 20.18 -3.49 15.31
C VAL A 56 21.65 -3.11 15.11
N CYS A 57 22.54 -4.10 15.17
CA CYS A 57 23.95 -3.94 14.86
C CYS A 57 24.25 -4.29 13.42
N GLU A 58 25.03 -3.43 12.78
CA GLU A 58 25.52 -3.61 11.42
C GLU A 58 26.92 -3.00 11.26
N LYS A 59 27.53 -3.19 10.09
CA LYS A 59 28.85 -2.63 9.79
C LYS A 59 28.73 -1.12 9.57
N ALA A 60 29.57 -0.34 10.24
CA ALA A 60 29.60 1.11 10.04
C ALA A 60 30.06 1.44 8.60
N GLN A 61 29.30 2.28 7.91
CA GLN A 61 29.73 2.83 6.62
C GLN A 61 30.79 3.91 6.87
N PRO A 62 31.88 3.94 6.07
CA PRO A 62 32.87 5.00 6.19
C PRO A 62 32.21 6.34 5.82
N LYS A 63 32.20 7.30 6.74
CA LYS A 63 31.88 8.69 6.41
C LYS A 63 33.02 9.20 5.52
N CYS A 64 32.78 9.33 4.21
CA CYS A 64 33.63 10.18 3.39
C CYS A 64 33.43 11.63 3.87
N GLU A 65 34.44 12.21 4.51
CA GLU A 65 34.51 13.66 4.63
C GLU A 65 34.63 14.23 3.21
N PRO A 66 33.87 15.27 2.84
CA PRO A 66 34.07 15.94 1.57
C PRO A 66 35.47 16.56 1.61
N GLU A 67 36.42 16.01 0.84
CA GLU A 67 37.72 16.61 0.67
C GLU A 67 37.52 18.07 0.21
N ALA A 68 38.07 19.00 0.99
CA ALA A 68 38.06 20.41 0.67
C ALA A 68 38.73 20.58 -0.70
N THR A 69 37.99 21.19 -1.64
CA THR A 69 38.50 21.56 -2.96
C THR A 69 39.62 22.58 -2.82
N GLU A 70 40.86 22.13 -2.73
CA GLU A 70 42.01 22.99 -2.99
C GLU A 70 42.02 23.34 -4.48
N THR A 71 41.75 24.62 -4.74
CA THR A 71 41.77 25.20 -6.07
C THR A 71 43.23 25.41 -6.47
N THR A 72 43.76 24.57 -7.35
CA THR A 72 44.95 24.92 -8.13
C THR A 72 44.70 24.60 -9.60
N ALA A 73 44.75 25.67 -10.39
CA ALA A 73 44.56 25.66 -11.82
C ALA A 73 45.73 24.97 -12.56
N ASP A 74 45.34 24.48 -13.75
CA ASP A 74 46.10 24.26 -14.97
C ASP A 74 46.58 22.85 -15.35
N THR A 75 46.33 22.60 -16.65
CA THR A 75 46.84 21.58 -17.58
C THR A 75 46.19 20.19 -17.65
N SER A 76 45.14 20.14 -18.48
CA SER A 76 44.94 19.21 -19.62
C SER A 76 45.43 17.75 -19.52
N VAL A 77 44.50 16.82 -19.24
CA VAL A 77 44.34 15.55 -19.95
C VAL A 77 42.85 15.16 -19.84
N VAL A 78 42.22 14.80 -20.96
CA VAL A 78 40.89 14.19 -20.99
C VAL A 78 41.05 12.73 -20.58
N GLU A 79 40.81 12.42 -19.30
CA GLU A 79 40.55 11.07 -18.82
C GLU A 79 39.09 10.99 -18.37
N ASP A 80 38.41 9.93 -18.79
CA ASP A 80 37.02 9.61 -18.48
C ASP A 80 36.74 9.72 -16.98
N THR A 81 36.16 10.84 -16.55
CA THR A 81 35.49 10.97 -15.25
C THR A 81 34.25 10.10 -15.27
N LEU A 82 34.44 8.84 -14.88
CA LEU A 82 33.38 7.94 -14.44
C LEU A 82 32.70 8.60 -13.24
N PHE A 83 31.53 9.21 -13.47
CA PHE A 83 30.63 9.61 -12.39
C PHE A 83 30.31 8.35 -11.57
N LYS A 84 31.01 8.16 -10.44
CA LYS A 84 30.54 7.27 -9.38
C LYS A 84 29.27 7.88 -8.83
N VAL A 85 28.14 7.48 -9.40
CA VAL A 85 26.85 7.55 -8.73
C VAL A 85 27.07 6.87 -7.38
N GLU A 86 26.93 7.61 -6.28
CA GLU A 86 26.83 7.04 -4.94
C GLU A 86 25.64 6.08 -4.96
N GLN A 87 25.91 4.80 -5.23
CA GLN A 87 24.98 3.75 -4.87
C GLN A 87 24.99 3.74 -3.35
N ASP A 88 23.89 4.16 -2.73
CA ASP A 88 23.63 3.85 -1.34
C ASP A 88 23.71 2.32 -1.20
N LEU A 89 24.79 1.83 -0.59
CA LEU A 89 25.13 0.39 -0.57
C LEU A 89 24.21 -0.43 0.34
N GLY A 90 23.12 0.16 0.82
CA GLY A 90 22.18 -0.44 1.75
C GLY A 90 22.84 -0.81 3.09
N PRO A 91 22.09 -1.47 3.97
CA PRO A 91 22.62 -1.97 5.23
C PRO A 91 23.69 -3.04 5.00
N GLN A 92 24.82 -2.92 5.71
CA GLN A 92 25.99 -3.79 5.51
C GLN A 92 26.13 -4.79 6.66
N PRO A 93 26.18 -6.11 6.38
CA PRO A 93 26.27 -7.11 7.44
C PRO A 93 27.63 -7.15 8.15
N LEU A 94 27.61 -7.66 9.38
CA LEU A 94 28.80 -8.10 10.10
C LEU A 94 29.06 -9.58 9.82
N SER A 95 30.29 -10.03 10.06
CA SER A 95 30.59 -11.47 10.02
C SER A 95 29.86 -12.21 11.12
N VAL A 96 29.44 -13.45 10.85
CA VAL A 96 28.77 -14.31 11.84
C VAL A 96 29.58 -14.42 13.14
N MET A 97 30.92 -14.41 13.06
CA MET A 97 31.80 -14.46 14.24
C MET A 97 31.76 -13.19 15.07
N LYS A 98 31.78 -12.01 14.44
CA LYS A 98 31.64 -10.73 15.15
C LYS A 98 30.25 -10.62 15.78
N ALA A 99 29.20 -11.04 15.07
CA ALA A 99 27.84 -11.07 15.61
C ALA A 99 27.72 -11.97 16.86
N ARG A 100 28.28 -13.19 16.82
CA ARG A 100 28.33 -14.08 18.00
C ARG A 100 29.10 -13.47 19.16
N GLN A 101 30.18 -12.73 18.90
CA GLN A 101 30.93 -12.02 19.93
C GLN A 101 30.07 -10.96 20.64
N LEU A 102 29.34 -10.13 19.87
CA LEU A 102 28.43 -9.11 20.43
C LEU A 102 27.31 -9.72 21.27
N LEU A 103 26.66 -10.78 20.77
CA LEU A 103 25.63 -11.51 21.52
C LEU A 103 26.21 -12.15 22.79
N SER A 104 27.44 -12.66 22.74
CA SER A 104 28.11 -13.23 23.91
C SER A 104 28.40 -12.16 24.96
N TRP A 105 28.86 -10.98 24.55
CA TRP A 105 29.05 -9.83 25.44
C TRP A 105 27.72 -9.41 26.10
N TYR A 106 26.66 -9.27 25.31
CA TYR A 106 25.32 -8.96 25.82
C TYR A 106 24.80 -10.04 26.78
N THR A 107 24.95 -11.32 26.43
CA THR A 107 24.49 -12.43 27.26
C THR A 107 25.27 -12.52 28.56
N MET A 108 26.61 -12.39 28.48
CA MET A 108 27.46 -12.34 29.65
C MET A 108 27.02 -11.21 30.55
N ALA A 109 26.85 -10.00 30.02
CA ALA A 109 26.42 -8.80 30.75
C ALA A 109 25.18 -9.00 31.64
N HIS A 110 24.23 -9.81 31.18
CA HIS A 110 22.97 -10.07 31.88
C HIS A 110 22.99 -11.30 32.77
N ASN A 111 24.10 -12.04 32.84
CA ASN A 111 24.23 -13.25 33.65
C ASN A 111 24.53 -12.90 35.12
N PRO A 112 23.62 -13.15 36.08
CA PRO A 112 23.85 -12.82 37.49
C PRO A 112 25.08 -13.50 38.11
N ASN A 113 25.57 -14.61 37.53
CA ASN A 113 26.72 -15.36 38.03
C ASN A 113 28.08 -14.76 37.66
N MET A 114 28.12 -13.69 36.85
CA MET A 114 29.35 -12.99 36.49
C MET A 114 29.67 -11.84 37.48
N PRO A 115 30.94 -11.52 37.73
CA PRO A 115 31.32 -10.44 38.64
C PRO A 115 31.06 -9.07 38.01
N TRP A 116 29.96 -8.41 38.42
CA TRP A 116 29.52 -7.11 37.91
C TRP A 116 30.13 -5.93 38.67
N VAL A 117 30.34 -4.81 37.97
CA VAL A 117 30.56 -3.48 38.57
C VAL A 117 29.21 -2.79 38.84
N GLU A 118 28.22 -2.98 37.97
CA GLU A 118 26.83 -2.53 38.10
C GLU A 118 25.90 -3.51 37.35
N ALA A 119 24.69 -3.77 37.87
CA ALA A 119 23.70 -4.59 37.18
C ALA A 119 23.19 -3.85 35.93
N PRO A 120 23.18 -4.48 34.73
CA PRO A 120 22.49 -3.90 33.59
C PRO A 120 21.01 -3.80 33.95
N GLY A 121 20.44 -2.61 33.81
CA GLY A 121 18.99 -2.45 33.87
C GLY A 121 18.31 -3.20 32.73
N THR A 122 17.01 -2.98 32.57
CA THR A 122 16.26 -3.56 31.43
C THR A 122 16.74 -2.93 30.12
N LEU A 123 17.43 -3.71 29.29
CA LEU A 123 17.84 -3.32 27.94
C LEU A 123 16.90 -3.90 26.88
N HIS A 124 16.77 -3.19 25.78
CA HIS A 124 16.10 -3.70 24.59
C HIS A 124 16.80 -4.96 24.03
N PRO A 125 16.07 -5.84 23.33
CA PRO A 125 16.67 -6.97 22.61
C PRO A 125 17.71 -6.50 21.61
N LEU A 126 18.74 -7.31 21.39
CA LEU A 126 19.83 -7.02 20.46
C LEU A 126 19.77 -7.96 19.27
N TRP A 127 19.78 -7.41 18.07
CA TRP A 127 19.81 -8.11 16.78
C TRP A 127 21.02 -7.67 15.98
N VAL A 128 21.61 -8.59 15.22
CA VAL A 128 22.81 -8.33 14.42
C VAL A 128 22.61 -8.86 13.00
N ARG A 129 22.83 -8.00 12.00
CA ARG A 129 22.86 -8.36 10.58
C ARG A 129 24.09 -9.21 10.29
N CYS A 130 23.90 -10.40 9.73
CA CYS A 130 24.96 -11.35 9.41
C CYS A 130 25.15 -11.55 7.90
N ASP A 131 26.39 -11.85 7.51
CA ASP A 131 26.86 -11.93 6.12
C ASP A 131 26.62 -13.28 5.42
N LYS A 132 25.90 -14.23 6.04
CA LYS A 132 25.62 -15.57 5.48
C LYS A 132 26.89 -16.40 5.21
N SER A 133 28.06 -16.01 5.73
CA SER A 133 29.33 -16.67 5.38
C SER A 133 29.48 -18.09 5.96
N ASP A 134 28.61 -18.48 6.89
CA ASP A 134 28.65 -19.79 7.55
C ASP A 134 27.86 -20.85 6.76
N PRO A 135 28.15 -22.15 6.97
CA PRO A 135 27.45 -23.22 6.24
C PRO A 135 25.94 -23.26 6.47
N CYS A 136 25.46 -22.66 7.56
CA CYS A 136 24.04 -22.55 7.89
C CYS A 136 23.35 -21.39 7.17
N ALA A 137 24.07 -20.53 6.44
CA ALA A 137 23.55 -19.35 5.77
C ALA A 137 22.82 -18.39 6.74
N THR A 138 23.45 -18.10 7.88
CA THR A 138 22.92 -17.25 8.95
C THR A 138 22.89 -15.79 8.52
N VAL A 139 21.70 -15.19 8.53
CA VAL A 139 21.45 -13.81 8.11
C VAL A 139 21.11 -12.89 9.28
N TRP A 140 20.60 -13.42 10.39
CA TRP A 140 20.44 -12.67 11.65
C TRP A 140 20.80 -13.50 12.87
N LEU A 141 21.33 -12.82 13.88
CA LEU A 141 21.46 -13.35 15.24
C LEU A 141 20.81 -12.38 16.23
N GLY A 142 19.98 -12.90 17.12
CA GLY A 142 19.24 -12.10 18.10
C GLY A 142 19.41 -12.60 19.53
N VAL A 143 19.26 -11.71 20.51
CA VAL A 143 19.18 -12.05 21.93
C VAL A 143 18.13 -11.21 22.65
N GLU A 144 17.29 -11.88 23.43
CA GLU A 144 16.26 -11.27 24.27
C GLU A 144 16.43 -11.74 25.72
N THR A 145 16.25 -10.84 26.69
CA THR A 145 16.32 -11.17 28.12
C THR A 145 14.99 -11.72 28.64
N VAL A 146 15.05 -12.78 29.45
CA VAL A 146 13.87 -13.40 30.06
C VAL A 146 13.86 -13.13 31.56
N TYR A 147 12.82 -12.45 32.03
CA TYR A 147 12.66 -12.07 33.43
C TYR A 147 11.73 -13.02 34.18
N SER A 148 12.06 -13.29 35.44
CA SER A 148 11.18 -13.92 36.43
C SER A 148 11.00 -12.93 37.58
N GLY A 149 9.90 -12.16 37.54
CA GLY A 149 9.75 -10.96 38.39
C GLY A 149 10.74 -9.87 37.97
N ASN A 150 11.43 -9.24 38.93
CA ASN A 150 12.43 -8.19 38.65
C ASN A 150 13.86 -8.72 38.43
N LYS A 151 14.04 -10.05 38.34
CA LYS A 151 15.36 -10.66 38.14
C LYS A 151 15.45 -11.31 36.77
N THR A 152 16.58 -11.11 36.11
CA THR A 152 16.93 -11.82 34.88
C THR A 152 17.09 -13.30 35.19
N SER A 153 16.27 -14.13 34.56
CA SER A 153 16.23 -15.58 34.75
C SER A 153 16.89 -16.36 33.61
N GLY A 154 17.17 -15.68 32.49
CA GLY A 154 17.79 -16.28 31.32
C GLY A 154 17.79 -15.35 30.13
N VAL A 155 18.19 -15.88 28.98
CA VAL A 155 18.10 -15.23 27.68
C VAL A 155 17.57 -16.18 26.62
N LYS A 156 16.85 -15.65 25.63
CA LYS A 156 16.54 -16.34 24.38
C LYS A 156 17.54 -15.91 23.32
N LEU A 157 18.15 -16.88 22.66
CA LEU A 157 19.00 -16.67 21.50
C LEU A 157 18.23 -17.04 20.25
N TYR A 158 18.24 -16.15 19.26
CA TYR A 158 17.61 -16.33 17.97
C TYR A 158 18.69 -16.52 16.90
N THR A 159 18.45 -17.46 15.98
CA THR A 159 19.25 -17.64 14.78
C THR A 159 18.29 -17.68 13.59
N VAL A 160 18.51 -16.80 12.63
CA VAL A 160 17.75 -16.76 11.38
C VAL A 160 18.69 -17.11 10.25
N SER A 161 18.35 -18.14 9.49
CA SER A 161 19.06 -18.52 8.27
C SER A 161 18.15 -18.38 7.07
N CYS A 162 18.67 -17.85 5.97
CA CYS A 162 17.91 -17.67 4.74
C CYS A 162 18.64 -18.33 3.57
N LYS A 163 17.93 -19.24 2.88
CA LYS A 163 18.39 -19.89 1.65
C LYS A 163 17.69 -19.22 0.46
N GLY A 164 18.41 -19.20 -0.68
CA GLY A 164 17.90 -18.64 -1.92
C GLY A 164 16.64 -19.33 -2.43
N PRO A 165 15.98 -18.71 -3.43
CA PRO A 165 14.69 -19.15 -3.91
C PRO A 165 14.79 -20.52 -4.58
N THR A 166 13.75 -21.34 -4.43
CA THR A 166 13.63 -22.61 -5.15
C THR A 166 12.17 -22.96 -5.40
N GLY A 167 11.87 -23.50 -6.57
CA GLY A 167 10.55 -24.05 -6.92
C GLY A 167 10.41 -25.55 -6.61
N ASP A 168 11.46 -26.20 -6.10
CA ASP A 168 11.43 -27.62 -5.77
C ASP A 168 10.87 -27.84 -4.35
N GLU A 169 9.60 -28.24 -4.28
CA GLU A 169 8.90 -28.56 -3.03
C GLU A 169 9.58 -29.68 -2.23
N THR A 170 10.32 -30.58 -2.88
CA THR A 170 11.01 -31.67 -2.17
C THR A 170 12.19 -31.17 -1.34
N SER A 171 12.66 -29.95 -1.62
CA SER A 171 13.72 -29.28 -0.89
C SER A 171 13.20 -28.49 0.33
N PHE A 172 11.88 -28.49 0.57
CA PHE A 172 11.28 -27.85 1.74
C PHE A 172 11.41 -28.77 2.96
N THR A 173 11.76 -28.19 4.10
CA THR A 173 11.83 -28.93 5.37
C THR A 173 10.44 -29.41 5.75
N ALA A 174 10.29 -30.72 5.88
CA ALA A 174 9.01 -31.32 6.28
C ALA A 174 8.66 -30.97 7.73
N LEU A 175 7.37 -31.00 8.09
CA LEU A 175 6.90 -30.72 9.45
C LEU A 175 7.59 -31.62 10.49
N ASP A 176 7.77 -32.90 10.16
CA ASP A 176 8.41 -33.86 11.08
C ASP A 176 9.89 -33.58 11.29
N GLU A 177 10.58 -33.04 10.29
CA GLU A 177 11.97 -32.61 10.42
C GLU A 177 12.06 -31.36 11.30
N LEU A 178 11.15 -30.39 11.09
CA LEU A 178 11.05 -29.19 11.91
C LEU A 178 10.76 -29.52 13.38
N LYS A 179 9.85 -30.47 13.64
CA LYS A 179 9.56 -31.00 14.97
C LYS A 179 10.79 -31.68 15.58
N LYS A 180 11.48 -32.56 14.83
CA LYS A 180 12.71 -33.21 15.30
C LYS A 180 13.80 -32.21 15.63
N GLU A 181 13.95 -31.15 14.84
CA GLU A 181 14.94 -30.10 15.08
C GLU A 181 14.61 -29.30 16.35
N HIS A 182 13.34 -28.98 16.56
CA HIS A 182 12.84 -28.35 17.78
C HIS A 182 13.03 -29.27 19.01
N GLU A 183 12.69 -30.56 18.88
CA GLU A 183 12.85 -31.56 19.93
C GLU A 183 14.31 -31.78 20.32
N LYS A 184 15.21 -31.85 19.34
CA LYS A 184 16.66 -31.97 19.57
C LYS A 184 17.20 -30.78 20.39
N ARG A 185 16.62 -29.59 20.22
CA ARG A 185 17.05 -28.39 20.95
C ARG A 185 16.47 -28.30 22.36
N HIS A 186 15.18 -28.62 22.52
CA HIS A 186 14.44 -28.29 23.75
C HIS A 186 13.99 -29.49 24.57
N HIS A 187 14.03 -30.71 24.00
CA HIS A 187 13.54 -31.94 24.61
C HIS A 187 12.13 -31.78 25.26
N PRO A 188 11.14 -31.20 24.55
CA PRO A 188 9.84 -30.91 25.13
C PRO A 188 8.99 -32.17 25.29
N SER A 189 8.07 -32.17 26.26
CA SER A 189 7.07 -33.23 26.41
C SER A 189 5.90 -33.12 25.45
N THR A 190 5.60 -31.89 24.99
CA THR A 190 4.49 -31.56 24.10
C THR A 190 4.88 -30.39 23.22
N VAL A 191 4.52 -30.46 21.94
CA VAL A 191 4.73 -29.38 20.96
C VAL A 191 3.38 -28.92 20.40
N ALA A 192 3.26 -27.61 20.13
CA ALA A 192 2.14 -27.03 19.41
C ALA A 192 2.59 -26.60 18.01
N THR A 193 1.69 -26.63 17.03
CA THR A 193 1.96 -26.16 15.67
C THR A 193 0.99 -25.04 15.29
N LYS A 194 1.50 -24.03 14.60
CA LYS A 194 0.74 -22.87 14.14
C LYS A 194 1.10 -22.54 12.70
N GLY A 195 0.10 -22.25 11.88
CA GLY A 195 0.23 -21.89 10.48
C GLY A 195 -0.07 -20.42 10.26
N TYR A 196 0.57 -19.86 9.25
CA TYR A 196 0.43 -18.49 8.80
C TYR A 196 0.50 -18.45 7.27
N ALA A 197 -0.35 -17.67 6.64
CA ALA A 197 -0.31 -17.46 5.19
C ALA A 197 -0.79 -16.06 4.83
N GLN A 198 -0.17 -15.47 3.80
CA GLN A 198 -0.59 -14.23 3.20
C GLN A 198 -0.86 -14.39 1.71
N TYR A 199 -1.96 -13.78 1.28
CA TYR A 199 -2.43 -13.79 -0.10
C TYR A 199 -2.66 -12.36 -0.56
N ASN A 200 -2.19 -12.04 -1.77
CA ASN A 200 -2.45 -10.75 -2.39
C ASN A 200 -3.69 -10.88 -3.27
N LEU A 201 -4.84 -10.43 -2.76
CA LEU A 201 -6.10 -10.50 -3.49
C LEU A 201 -6.14 -9.51 -4.67
N PHE A 202 -5.32 -8.46 -4.61
CA PHE A 202 -5.31 -7.38 -5.62
C PHE A 202 -4.60 -7.78 -6.93
N CYS A 203 -3.72 -8.79 -6.90
CA CYS A 203 -2.86 -9.19 -8.04
C CYS A 203 -3.08 -10.63 -8.55
N SER A 204 -4.15 -11.33 -8.17
CA SER A 204 -4.23 -12.80 -8.40
C SER A 204 -4.55 -13.24 -9.83
N LEU A 205 -4.39 -12.40 -10.84
CA LEU A 205 -4.61 -12.77 -12.24
C LEU A 205 -3.39 -12.43 -13.06
N LYS A 206 -2.79 -13.49 -13.61
CA LYS A 206 -1.70 -13.48 -14.58
C LYS A 206 -2.15 -12.80 -15.88
N GLU A 207 -2.33 -11.49 -15.85
CA GLU A 207 -2.33 -10.65 -17.05
C GLU A 207 -0.98 -9.95 -17.12
N GLU A 208 -0.08 -10.55 -17.90
CA GLU A 208 1.31 -10.14 -18.14
C GLU A 208 1.48 -8.75 -18.81
N SER A 209 0.49 -7.86 -18.81
CA SER A 209 0.55 -6.64 -19.63
C SER A 209 0.63 -5.29 -18.89
N MET A 210 0.69 -5.26 -17.56
CA MET A 210 0.90 -3.98 -16.85
C MET A 210 2.08 -4.05 -15.87
N MET A 211 3.25 -3.65 -16.36
CA MET A 211 4.51 -3.37 -15.65
C MET A 211 4.42 -2.23 -14.61
N PHE A 212 3.23 -1.91 -14.09
CA PHE A 212 3.07 -0.84 -13.09
C PHE A 212 3.03 -1.44 -11.70
N GLU A 213 4.09 -1.23 -10.92
CA GLU A 213 4.07 -1.39 -9.48
C GLU A 213 3.03 -0.41 -8.91
N SER A 214 1.81 -0.89 -8.65
CA SER A 214 0.83 -0.06 -7.95
C SER A 214 1.04 -0.12 -6.45
N GLN A 215 0.85 1.03 -5.82
CA GLN A 215 0.96 1.21 -4.38
C GLN A 215 -0.28 0.71 -3.62
N SER A 216 -1.34 0.29 -4.34
CA SER A 216 -2.53 -0.33 -3.76
C SER A 216 -2.30 -1.83 -3.53
N SER A 217 -2.77 -2.32 -2.39
CA SER A 217 -2.69 -3.73 -2.02
C SER A 217 -3.88 -4.15 -1.17
N VAL A 218 -4.32 -5.39 -1.37
CA VAL A 218 -5.32 -6.06 -0.53
C VAL A 218 -4.70 -7.37 -0.08
N ILE A 219 -4.15 -7.37 1.12
CA ILE A 219 -3.41 -8.52 1.66
C ILE A 219 -4.30 -9.22 2.69
N ALA A 220 -4.63 -10.48 2.40
CA ALA A 220 -5.30 -11.36 3.36
C ALA A 220 -4.26 -12.12 4.16
N THR A 221 -4.28 -11.96 5.48
CA THR A 221 -3.45 -12.70 6.43
C THR A 221 -4.31 -13.72 7.16
N LEU A 222 -3.92 -14.99 7.10
CA LEU A 222 -4.61 -16.10 7.75
C LEU A 222 -3.69 -16.77 8.78
N THR A 223 -4.24 -17.10 9.94
CA THR A 223 -3.55 -17.87 10.98
C THR A 223 -4.41 -18.99 11.52
N TRP A 224 -3.80 -20.15 11.76
CA TRP A 224 -4.49 -21.32 12.30
C TRP A 224 -3.55 -22.17 13.14
N ASN A 225 -4.11 -23.12 13.87
CA ASN A 225 -3.37 -24.05 14.71
C ASN A 225 -3.47 -25.46 14.14
N ASN A 226 -2.59 -26.35 14.61
CA ASN A 226 -2.54 -27.77 14.24
C ASN A 226 -2.20 -27.97 12.76
N VAL A 227 -1.08 -27.38 12.33
CA VAL A 227 -0.53 -27.60 11.00
C VAL A 227 -0.11 -29.06 10.82
N GLU A 228 -0.48 -29.65 9.68
CA GLU A 228 -0.17 -31.03 9.32
C GLU A 228 0.85 -31.12 8.18
N LYS A 229 0.78 -30.20 7.19
CA LYS A 229 1.66 -30.22 6.00
C LYS A 229 2.23 -28.83 5.67
N VAL A 230 3.43 -28.84 5.11
CA VAL A 230 4.04 -27.66 4.47
C VAL A 230 3.16 -27.19 3.30
N LEU A 231 2.94 -25.88 3.20
CA LEU A 231 2.03 -25.27 2.22
C LEU A 231 0.60 -25.85 2.24
N GLU A 232 0.12 -26.29 3.41
CA GLU A 232 -1.29 -26.64 3.54
C GLU A 232 -2.18 -25.41 3.38
N CYS A 233 -3.34 -25.65 2.77
CA CYS A 233 -4.37 -24.63 2.59
C CYS A 233 -4.99 -24.29 3.96
N PRO A 234 -5.17 -22.99 4.30
CA PRO A 234 -5.76 -22.60 5.57
C PRO A 234 -7.17 -23.20 5.76
N PRO A 235 -7.47 -23.86 6.89
CA PRO A 235 -8.80 -24.39 7.15
C PRO A 235 -9.84 -23.26 7.37
N LEU A 236 -11.13 -23.56 7.19
CA LEU A 236 -12.21 -22.58 7.43
C LEU A 236 -12.31 -22.09 8.89
N SER A 237 -11.69 -22.81 9.83
CA SER A 237 -11.58 -22.44 11.25
C SER A 237 -10.46 -21.43 11.54
N SER A 238 -9.70 -21.03 10.52
CA SER A 238 -8.64 -20.03 10.63
C SER A 238 -9.17 -18.67 11.11
N LYS A 239 -8.26 -17.85 11.64
CA LYS A 239 -8.50 -16.41 11.80
C LYS A 239 -7.99 -15.70 10.56
N ALA A 240 -8.81 -14.86 9.95
CA ALA A 240 -8.46 -14.12 8.74
C ALA A 240 -8.62 -12.60 8.97
N SER A 241 -7.62 -11.84 8.51
CA SER A 241 -7.61 -10.39 8.58
C SER A 241 -7.14 -9.78 7.27
N LEU A 242 -7.75 -8.69 6.85
CA LEU A 242 -7.37 -7.95 5.65
C LEU A 242 -6.62 -6.67 6.00
N ASN A 243 -5.55 -6.42 5.25
CA ASN A 243 -4.86 -5.14 5.17
C ASN A 243 -5.12 -4.56 3.79
N ILE A 244 -5.81 -3.42 3.75
CA ILE A 244 -6.29 -2.78 2.53
C ILE A 244 -5.64 -1.42 2.44
N LYS A 245 -4.82 -1.25 1.41
CA LYS A 245 -4.22 0.02 1.01
C LYS A 245 -4.72 0.31 -0.39
N VAL A 246 -5.41 1.43 -0.59
CA VAL A 246 -5.87 1.84 -1.92
C VAL A 246 -5.24 3.19 -2.23
N THR A 247 -4.81 3.36 -3.47
CA THR A 247 -4.29 4.62 -3.99
C THR A 247 -5.33 5.21 -4.93
N VAL A 248 -5.56 6.51 -4.81
CA VAL A 248 -6.55 7.18 -5.66
C VAL A 248 -6.10 7.13 -7.12
N GLY A 249 -6.99 6.69 -8.00
CA GLY A 249 -6.73 6.65 -9.44
C GLY A 249 -5.87 5.48 -9.90
N ASP A 250 -5.80 4.41 -9.09
CA ASP A 250 -5.19 3.17 -9.52
C ASP A 250 -5.89 2.61 -10.77
N ILE A 251 -5.14 2.33 -11.83
CA ILE A 251 -5.65 1.79 -13.10
C ILE A 251 -6.37 0.45 -12.93
N ARG A 252 -6.05 -0.30 -11.87
CA ARG A 252 -6.66 -1.58 -11.51
C ARG A 252 -7.92 -1.43 -10.66
N SER A 253 -8.20 -0.21 -10.20
CA SER A 253 -9.41 0.09 -9.44
C SER A 253 -10.63 -0.17 -10.31
N PRO A 254 -11.68 -0.86 -9.78
CA PRO A 254 -12.92 -1.00 -10.51
C PRO A 254 -13.59 0.35 -10.81
N LEU A 255 -13.20 1.43 -10.10
CA LEU A 255 -13.73 2.79 -10.27
C LEU A 255 -12.81 3.70 -11.08
N TYR A 256 -11.80 3.16 -11.76
CA TYR A 256 -10.84 3.95 -12.55
C TYR A 256 -11.50 4.86 -13.60
N GLN A 257 -12.59 4.40 -14.24
CA GLN A 257 -13.32 5.24 -15.19
C GLN A 257 -14.00 6.45 -14.52
N THR A 258 -14.51 6.28 -13.31
CA THR A 258 -15.03 7.38 -12.50
C THR A 258 -13.89 8.30 -12.02
N TYR A 259 -12.70 7.75 -11.74
CA TYR A 259 -11.53 8.56 -11.43
C TYR A 259 -11.12 9.46 -12.59
N ARG A 260 -11.15 9.00 -13.85
CA ARG A 260 -10.80 9.82 -15.02
C ARG A 260 -11.63 11.10 -15.14
N GLU A 261 -12.88 11.06 -14.70
CA GLU A 261 -13.71 12.26 -14.60
C GLU A 261 -13.26 13.18 -13.45
N MET A 262 -12.94 12.62 -12.29
CA MET A 262 -12.35 13.36 -11.16
C MET A 262 -11.01 14.00 -11.53
N GLU A 263 -10.18 13.31 -12.31
CA GLU A 263 -8.87 13.77 -12.76
C GLU A 263 -8.99 15.07 -13.54
N PHE A 264 -9.97 15.18 -14.44
CA PHE A 264 -10.25 16.42 -15.16
C PHE A 264 -10.69 17.55 -14.21
N LEU A 265 -11.55 17.22 -13.23
CA LEU A 265 -11.98 18.17 -12.20
C LEU A 265 -10.79 18.70 -11.38
N LEU A 266 -9.88 17.81 -10.98
CA LEU A 266 -8.68 18.13 -10.21
C LEU A 266 -7.71 19.00 -11.02
N ALA A 267 -7.47 18.67 -12.29
CA ALA A 267 -6.64 19.48 -13.17
C ALA A 267 -7.21 20.90 -13.34
N LEU A 268 -8.52 21.02 -13.51
CA LEU A 268 -9.20 22.32 -13.61
C LEU A 268 -9.11 23.12 -12.30
N ALA A 269 -9.33 22.47 -11.16
CA ALA A 269 -9.25 23.11 -9.84
C ALA A 269 -7.82 23.59 -9.54
N GLU A 270 -6.82 22.76 -9.85
CA GLU A 270 -5.41 23.10 -9.69
C GLU A 270 -5.01 24.25 -10.60
N GLY A 271 -5.43 24.23 -11.87
CA GLY A 271 -5.18 25.33 -12.80
C GLY A 271 -5.82 26.64 -12.39
N LEU A 272 -7.01 26.61 -11.76
CA LEU A 272 -7.63 27.79 -11.15
C LEU A 272 -6.86 28.30 -9.93
N ARG A 273 -6.14 27.42 -9.22
CA ARG A 273 -5.35 27.75 -8.02
C ARG A 273 -3.96 28.30 -8.37
N THR A 274 -3.30 27.72 -9.36
CA THR A 274 -1.92 28.05 -9.75
C THR A 274 -1.85 29.07 -10.88
N GLY A 275 -2.90 29.16 -11.72
CA GLY A 275 -2.92 29.93 -12.95
C GLY A 275 -2.40 29.16 -14.18
N GLU A 276 -1.91 27.92 -13.99
CA GLU A 276 -1.38 27.06 -15.05
C GLU A 276 -2.13 25.72 -15.04
N THR A 277 -2.77 25.37 -16.15
CA THR A 277 -3.52 24.10 -16.28
C THR A 277 -2.78 23.14 -17.19
N GLU A 278 -2.48 21.95 -16.68
CA GLU A 278 -2.12 20.79 -17.49
C GLU A 278 -3.40 20.12 -18.01
N TRP A 279 -3.71 20.33 -19.29
CA TRP A 279 -4.91 19.75 -19.91
C TRP A 279 -4.71 18.26 -20.18
N LEU A 280 -5.73 17.46 -19.84
CA LEU A 280 -5.73 16.04 -20.16
C LEU A 280 -5.88 15.80 -21.66
N GLU A 281 -5.37 14.67 -22.13
CA GLU A 281 -5.54 14.26 -23.53
C GLU A 281 -7.04 14.09 -23.88
N PRO A 282 -7.50 14.70 -24.99
CA PRO A 282 -8.87 14.54 -25.47
C PRO A 282 -9.22 13.07 -25.72
N VAL A 283 -10.37 12.65 -25.21
CA VAL A 283 -10.93 11.31 -25.44
C VAL A 283 -11.65 11.25 -26.80
N GLU A 284 -12.18 12.38 -27.24
CA GLU A 284 -12.93 12.52 -28.50
C GLU A 284 -12.12 13.30 -29.53
N THR A 285 -12.32 12.96 -30.81
CA THR A 285 -11.69 13.66 -31.93
C THR A 285 -12.35 15.01 -32.24
N GLN A 286 -13.60 15.19 -31.83
CA GLN A 286 -14.35 16.43 -32.01
C GLN A 286 -13.95 17.47 -30.97
N SER A 287 -13.94 18.76 -31.36
CA SER A 287 -13.66 19.84 -30.43
C SER A 287 -14.78 19.99 -29.40
N ALA A 288 -14.45 20.52 -28.20
CA ALA A 288 -15.45 20.79 -27.17
C ALA A 288 -16.56 21.74 -27.65
N VAL A 289 -16.21 22.68 -28.53
CA VAL A 289 -17.15 23.66 -29.12
C VAL A 289 -18.13 22.96 -30.05
N ASP A 290 -17.66 22.02 -30.86
CA ASP A 290 -18.52 21.24 -31.77
C ASP A 290 -19.44 20.30 -30.99
N LEU A 291 -18.93 19.62 -29.96
CA LEU A 291 -19.74 18.79 -29.07
C LEU A 291 -20.83 19.60 -28.34
N THR A 292 -20.51 20.82 -27.93
CA THR A 292 -21.46 21.75 -27.31
C THR A 292 -22.52 22.22 -28.31
N ARG A 293 -22.12 22.49 -29.56
CA ARG A 293 -23.06 22.87 -30.63
C ARG A 293 -24.02 21.72 -30.95
N ALA A 294 -23.50 20.50 -31.06
CA ALA A 294 -24.30 19.30 -31.27
C ALA A 294 -25.33 19.10 -30.14
N LEU A 295 -24.94 19.31 -28.88
CA LEU A 295 -25.88 19.24 -27.74
C LEU A 295 -27.01 20.28 -27.85
N ILE A 296 -26.69 21.51 -28.27
CA ILE A 296 -27.71 22.56 -28.47
C ILE A 296 -28.65 22.17 -29.62
N GLU A 297 -28.12 21.68 -30.73
CA GLU A 297 -28.90 21.23 -31.89
C GLU A 297 -29.80 20.04 -31.55
N GLU A 298 -29.33 19.07 -30.76
CA GLU A 298 -30.15 17.96 -30.24
C GLU A 298 -31.38 18.48 -29.48
N LEU A 299 -31.20 19.47 -28.61
CA LEU A 299 -32.30 20.07 -27.84
C LEU A 299 -33.24 20.91 -28.71
N GLU A 300 -32.72 21.62 -29.71
CA GLU A 300 -33.54 22.36 -30.68
C GLU A 300 -34.43 21.40 -31.48
N ASN A 301 -33.88 20.27 -31.94
CA ASN A 301 -34.63 19.26 -32.68
C ASN A 301 -35.74 18.62 -31.85
N VAL A 302 -35.47 18.34 -30.56
CA VAL A 302 -36.47 17.84 -29.61
C VAL A 302 -37.58 18.88 -29.38
N ALA A 303 -37.23 20.16 -29.26
CA ALA A 303 -38.20 21.24 -29.06
C ALA A 303 -39.07 21.52 -30.30
N GLN A 304 -38.53 21.28 -31.50
CA GLN A 304 -39.24 21.48 -32.77
C GLN A 304 -40.06 20.25 -33.23
N GLY A 305 -40.04 19.15 -32.49
CA GLY A 305 -40.84 17.96 -32.77
C GLY A 305 -40.48 17.26 -34.10
N VAL A 306 -39.24 17.43 -34.58
CA VAL A 306 -38.77 16.75 -35.81
C VAL A 306 -38.70 15.26 -35.52
N PRO A 307 -39.50 14.40 -36.19
CA PRO A 307 -39.50 12.98 -35.91
C PRO A 307 -38.28 12.34 -36.58
N GLY A 308 -37.24 12.11 -35.81
CA GLY A 308 -36.04 11.43 -36.31
C GLY A 308 -34.91 11.41 -35.30
N HIS A 309 -35.05 10.59 -34.25
CA HIS A 309 -34.01 9.95 -33.40
C HIS A 309 -34.50 9.72 -31.94
N THR A 310 -35.81 9.61 -31.70
CA THR A 310 -36.27 8.89 -30.51
C THR A 310 -36.09 7.39 -30.74
N ALA A 311 -35.22 6.77 -29.93
CA ALA A 311 -35.01 5.34 -29.75
C ALA A 311 -34.21 4.57 -30.85
N LYS A 312 -32.91 4.85 -30.98
CA LYS A 312 -31.88 3.83 -31.28
C LYS A 312 -30.52 4.19 -30.65
N ALA A 313 -30.48 4.32 -29.33
CA ALA A 313 -29.20 4.38 -28.60
C ALA A 313 -29.26 3.74 -27.19
N SER A 314 -30.29 2.96 -26.85
CA SER A 314 -30.36 2.24 -25.56
C SER A 314 -30.34 0.72 -25.66
N GLU A 315 -30.02 0.14 -26.81
CA GLU A 315 -29.81 -1.31 -26.94
C GLU A 315 -28.67 -1.59 -27.90
N LYS A 316 -27.43 -1.44 -27.42
CA LYS A 316 -26.27 -2.17 -27.97
C LYS A 316 -25.07 -2.11 -27.03
N GLN A 317 -25.22 -2.68 -25.84
CA GLN A 317 -24.15 -3.43 -25.17
C GLN A 317 -24.74 -4.18 -23.97
N LYS A 318 -25.65 -5.13 -24.24
CA LYS A 318 -25.74 -6.30 -23.37
C LYS A 318 -24.53 -7.15 -23.72
N ALA A 319 -23.38 -6.80 -23.14
CA ALA A 319 -22.24 -7.71 -23.11
C ALA A 319 -22.76 -8.99 -22.47
N LYS A 320 -22.62 -10.11 -23.20
CA LYS A 320 -22.83 -11.44 -22.65
C LYS A 320 -22.11 -11.50 -21.30
N THR A 321 -22.86 -11.83 -20.26
CA THR A 321 -22.30 -12.24 -18.99
C THR A 321 -21.70 -13.62 -19.20
N ASP A 322 -20.56 -13.68 -19.89
CA ASP A 322 -19.65 -14.80 -19.76
C ASP A 322 -19.01 -14.67 -18.38
N ALA A 323 -19.12 -15.73 -17.58
CA ALA A 323 -18.72 -15.79 -16.17
C ALA A 323 -17.19 -15.80 -15.96
N THR A 324 -16.46 -14.97 -16.73
CA THR A 324 -15.01 -14.85 -16.72
C THR A 324 -14.60 -13.40 -17.01
N ALA A 325 -15.09 -12.44 -16.23
CA ALA A 325 -14.62 -11.06 -16.25
C ALA A 325 -14.07 -10.71 -14.86
N ALA A 326 -12.77 -10.91 -14.70
CA ALA A 326 -12.05 -10.28 -13.62
C ALA A 326 -12.02 -8.76 -13.84
N PHE A 327 -12.33 -8.01 -12.78
CA PHE A 327 -12.47 -6.56 -12.78
C PHE A 327 -13.46 -6.02 -13.82
N SER A 328 -14.74 -6.36 -13.65
CA SER A 328 -15.80 -5.54 -14.23
C SER A 328 -15.63 -4.09 -13.76
N SER A 329 -15.22 -3.18 -14.65
CA SER A 329 -15.21 -1.74 -14.39
C SER A 329 -16.59 -1.35 -13.85
N MET A 330 -16.63 -0.91 -12.61
CA MET A 330 -17.82 -0.38 -11.97
C MET A 330 -18.01 1.04 -12.49
N VAL A 331 -18.89 1.20 -13.46
CA VAL A 331 -19.26 2.53 -13.97
C VAL A 331 -20.47 3.03 -13.19
N ILE A 332 -20.33 4.19 -12.56
CA ILE A 332 -21.45 4.91 -11.95
C ILE A 332 -22.18 5.64 -13.07
N GLU A 333 -23.10 4.96 -13.75
CA GLU A 333 -23.94 5.56 -14.80
C GLU A 333 -25.31 5.96 -14.26
N ARG A 334 -25.65 7.23 -14.49
CA ARG A 334 -26.96 7.81 -14.20
C ARG A 334 -27.60 8.25 -15.52
N GLY A 335 -28.81 7.77 -15.79
CA GLY A 335 -29.50 8.00 -17.06
C GLY A 335 -30.31 9.30 -17.14
N ASP A 336 -30.57 9.94 -16.01
CA ASP A 336 -31.41 11.14 -15.85
C ASP A 336 -30.59 12.43 -15.70
N LEU A 337 -29.52 12.57 -16.50
CA LEU A 337 -28.68 13.76 -16.49
C LEU A 337 -29.45 15.01 -16.94
N ASP A 338 -29.37 16.07 -16.15
CA ASP A 338 -29.85 17.40 -16.51
C ASP A 338 -28.95 18.04 -17.58
N PHE A 339 -29.39 19.19 -18.12
CA PHE A 339 -28.64 19.85 -19.18
C PHE A 339 -27.21 20.26 -18.75
N THR A 340 -27.05 20.71 -17.51
CA THR A 340 -25.74 21.14 -16.98
C THR A 340 -24.78 19.95 -16.85
N GLU A 341 -25.29 18.78 -16.48
CA GLU A 341 -24.54 17.53 -16.39
C GLU A 341 -24.17 16.97 -17.76
N GLN A 342 -25.09 17.04 -18.73
CA GLN A 342 -24.82 16.67 -20.12
C GLN A 342 -23.75 17.58 -20.74
N LEU A 343 -23.81 18.88 -20.46
CA LEU A 343 -22.80 19.84 -20.92
C LEU A 343 -21.41 19.51 -20.36
N TRP A 344 -21.32 19.23 -19.06
CA TRP A 344 -20.08 18.77 -18.43
C TRP A 344 -19.51 17.50 -19.10
N GLU A 345 -20.34 16.48 -19.30
CA GLU A 345 -19.94 15.20 -19.90
C GLU A 345 -19.40 15.35 -21.33
N ARG A 346 -19.93 16.32 -22.10
CA ARG A 346 -19.45 16.64 -23.45
C ARG A 346 -18.15 17.45 -23.40
N MET A 347 -18.09 18.49 -22.55
CA MET A 347 -16.93 19.39 -22.49
C MET A 347 -15.68 18.69 -21.96
N ARG A 348 -15.78 17.90 -20.87
CA ARG A 348 -14.62 17.24 -20.24
C ARG A 348 -13.85 16.29 -21.18
N LYS A 349 -14.47 15.84 -22.26
CA LYS A 349 -13.87 14.89 -23.22
C LYS A 349 -12.93 15.55 -24.22
N SER A 350 -13.03 16.87 -24.42
CA SER A 350 -12.34 17.56 -25.52
C SER A 350 -11.83 18.96 -25.21
N VAL A 351 -12.04 19.48 -23.99
CA VAL A 351 -11.49 20.78 -23.60
C VAL A 351 -9.98 20.68 -23.48
N THR A 352 -9.27 21.54 -24.21
CA THR A 352 -7.80 21.63 -24.22
C THR A 352 -7.28 23.03 -23.91
N SER A 353 -8.18 24.01 -23.74
CA SER A 353 -7.82 25.39 -23.42
C SER A 353 -8.95 26.13 -22.68
N TYR A 354 -8.58 27.20 -21.98
CA TYR A 354 -9.56 28.13 -21.39
C TYR A 354 -10.44 28.82 -22.43
N GLN A 355 -9.95 28.97 -23.66
CA GLN A 355 -10.72 29.54 -24.76
C GLN A 355 -11.86 28.61 -25.16
N ASP A 356 -11.62 27.30 -25.20
CA ASP A 356 -12.65 26.29 -25.50
C ASP A 356 -13.81 26.42 -24.52
N ILE A 357 -13.51 26.52 -23.22
CA ILE A 357 -14.51 26.68 -22.15
C ILE A 357 -15.33 27.96 -22.39
N THR A 358 -14.63 29.06 -22.67
CA THR A 358 -15.25 30.37 -22.89
C THR A 358 -16.18 30.34 -24.11
N GLU A 359 -15.76 29.72 -25.21
CA GLU A 359 -16.55 29.61 -26.44
C GLU A 359 -17.76 28.68 -26.27
N CYS A 360 -17.59 27.55 -25.59
CA CYS A 360 -18.69 26.64 -25.27
C CYS A 360 -19.78 27.35 -24.44
N LEU A 361 -19.39 28.03 -23.37
CA LEU A 361 -20.33 28.77 -22.52
C LEU A 361 -20.98 29.95 -23.26
N LYS A 362 -20.24 30.67 -24.12
CA LYS A 362 -20.81 31.72 -25.00
C LYS A 362 -21.91 31.15 -25.89
N ASN A 363 -21.70 29.98 -26.48
CA ASN A 363 -22.68 29.34 -27.36
C ASN A 363 -23.95 28.95 -26.59
N VAL A 364 -23.81 28.32 -25.42
CA VAL A 364 -24.94 27.94 -24.55
C VAL A 364 -25.73 29.18 -24.13
N VAL A 365 -25.05 30.20 -23.62
CA VAL A 365 -25.69 31.44 -23.15
C VAL A 365 -26.40 32.15 -24.29
N LYS A 366 -25.81 32.19 -25.49
CA LYS A 366 -26.45 32.76 -26.69
C LYS A 366 -27.71 31.98 -27.07
N ALA A 367 -27.67 30.66 -27.06
CA ALA A 367 -28.82 29.81 -27.40
C ALA A 367 -29.97 30.01 -26.41
N VAL A 368 -29.66 30.07 -25.11
CA VAL A 368 -30.64 30.30 -24.04
C VAL A 368 -31.21 31.73 -24.09
N LYS A 369 -30.36 32.76 -24.21
CA LYS A 369 -30.78 34.18 -24.32
C LYS A 369 -31.71 34.44 -25.50
N LEU A 370 -31.43 33.80 -26.65
CA LEU A 370 -32.26 33.91 -27.84
C LEU A 370 -33.54 33.06 -27.76
N GLY A 371 -33.75 32.31 -26.67
CA GLY A 371 -34.90 31.43 -26.48
C GLY A 371 -34.91 30.24 -27.43
N LYS A 372 -33.77 29.90 -28.06
CA LYS A 372 -33.66 28.77 -28.99
C LYS A 372 -33.85 27.42 -28.29
N ILE A 373 -33.35 27.33 -27.06
CA ILE A 373 -33.47 26.16 -26.20
C ILE A 373 -34.09 26.54 -24.85
N LYS A 374 -34.84 25.61 -24.25
CA LYS A 374 -35.35 25.67 -22.87
C LYS A 374 -34.98 24.40 -22.12
N PRO A 375 -33.69 24.22 -21.78
CA PRO A 375 -33.21 22.99 -21.17
C PRO A 375 -33.81 22.73 -19.79
N TRP A 376 -34.04 21.46 -19.47
CA TRP A 376 -34.42 21.06 -18.12
C TRP A 376 -33.20 21.07 -17.18
N ILE A 377 -33.39 21.61 -15.98
CA ILE A 377 -32.35 21.72 -14.94
C ILE A 377 -32.93 21.17 -13.64
N HIS A 378 -32.12 20.42 -12.90
CA HIS A 378 -32.52 19.89 -11.61
C HIS A 378 -32.76 21.03 -10.59
N LYS A 379 -33.77 20.88 -9.73
CA LYS A 379 -34.17 21.94 -8.77
C LYS A 379 -33.08 22.28 -7.75
N ASP A 380 -32.23 21.31 -7.44
CA ASP A 380 -31.17 21.44 -6.44
C ASP A 380 -29.85 21.96 -7.04
N SER A 381 -29.79 22.23 -8.35
CA SER A 381 -28.57 22.74 -8.99
C SER A 381 -28.36 24.21 -8.61
N ASN A 382 -27.26 24.51 -7.90
CA ASN A 382 -26.94 25.85 -7.40
C ASN A 382 -25.86 26.56 -8.24
N SER A 383 -25.39 25.93 -9.32
CA SER A 383 -24.38 26.49 -10.22
C SER A 383 -24.80 27.84 -10.82
N THR A 384 -23.79 28.64 -11.13
CA THR A 384 -23.98 29.96 -11.74
C THR A 384 -24.68 29.85 -13.09
N LEU A 385 -24.34 28.83 -13.90
CA LEU A 385 -25.00 28.58 -15.18
C LEU A 385 -26.48 28.18 -15.00
N SER A 386 -26.78 27.33 -14.01
CA SER A 386 -28.17 26.94 -13.71
C SER A 386 -29.05 28.13 -13.36
N LYS A 387 -28.55 29.02 -12.48
CA LYS A 387 -29.24 30.27 -12.11
C LYS A 387 -29.50 31.17 -13.30
N LEU A 388 -28.53 31.30 -14.21
CA LEU A 388 -28.65 32.11 -15.41
C LEU A 388 -29.70 31.58 -16.39
N ILE A 389 -29.76 30.26 -16.57
CA ILE A 389 -30.78 29.65 -17.43
C ILE A 389 -32.17 29.87 -16.83
N LEU A 390 -32.32 29.75 -15.51
CA LEU A 390 -33.59 30.04 -14.83
C LEU A 390 -34.00 31.52 -14.94
N GLN A 391 -33.06 32.45 -14.80
CA GLN A 391 -33.28 33.88 -15.03
C GLN A 391 -33.68 34.19 -16.48
N SER A 392 -33.15 33.43 -17.45
CA SER A 392 -33.54 33.54 -18.85
C SER A 392 -35.01 33.23 -19.09
N TYR A 393 -35.59 32.29 -18.34
CA TYR A 393 -37.03 32.01 -18.42
C TYR A 393 -37.89 33.17 -17.92
N GLN A 394 -37.32 34.03 -17.09
CA GLN A 394 -37.96 35.23 -16.54
C GLN A 394 -37.66 36.50 -17.36
N GLN A 395 -36.96 36.38 -18.50
CA GLN A 395 -36.52 37.49 -19.36
C GLN A 395 -35.63 38.55 -18.66
N GLN A 396 -34.99 38.20 -17.54
CA GLN A 396 -34.11 39.08 -16.78
C GLN A 396 -32.64 38.64 -16.92
N ILE A 397 -32.05 38.84 -18.10
CA ILE A 397 -30.67 38.38 -18.33
C ILE A 397 -29.71 39.55 -18.41
N ASP A 398 -28.93 39.75 -17.35
CA ASP A 398 -27.81 40.67 -17.37
C ASP A 398 -26.72 40.24 -18.37
N ALA A 399 -25.88 41.20 -18.76
CA ALA A 399 -24.68 40.92 -19.54
C ALA A 399 -23.74 40.05 -18.70
N MET A 400 -23.47 38.83 -19.17
CA MET A 400 -22.67 37.87 -18.43
C MET A 400 -21.18 38.24 -18.54
N PRO A 401 -20.46 38.41 -17.42
CA PRO A 401 -19.03 38.63 -17.47
C PRO A 401 -18.35 37.26 -17.68
N LEU A 402 -18.33 36.77 -18.93
CA LEU A 402 -17.45 35.67 -19.36
C LEU A 402 -16.00 36.17 -19.49
N ALA A 403 -15.53 36.90 -18.47
CA ALA A 403 -14.22 37.51 -18.38
C ALA A 403 -13.44 36.92 -17.20
N GLY A 404 -12.11 36.92 -17.34
CA GLY A 404 -11.21 36.34 -16.34
C GLY A 404 -11.47 34.83 -16.15
N LEU A 405 -11.44 34.38 -14.89
CA LEU A 405 -11.57 32.97 -14.51
C LEU A 405 -13.02 32.48 -14.38
N THR A 406 -14.01 33.36 -14.59
CA THR A 406 -15.44 33.04 -14.45
C THR A 406 -15.87 31.82 -15.28
N PRO A 407 -15.49 31.67 -16.57
CA PRO A 407 -15.85 30.48 -17.36
C PRO A 407 -15.32 29.17 -16.76
N ALA A 408 -14.10 29.18 -16.23
CA ALA A 408 -13.47 28.02 -15.63
C ALA A 408 -14.11 27.65 -14.27
N ASN A 409 -14.42 28.65 -13.43
CA ASN A 409 -15.18 28.43 -12.19
C ASN A 409 -16.56 27.83 -12.47
N MET A 410 -17.25 28.29 -13.51
CA MET A 410 -18.54 27.71 -13.93
C MET A 410 -18.38 26.25 -14.33
N LEU A 411 -17.38 25.91 -15.15
CA LEU A 411 -17.14 24.52 -15.53
C LEU A 411 -16.83 23.64 -14.31
N LEU A 412 -16.06 24.16 -13.35
CA LEU A 412 -15.76 23.46 -12.09
C LEU A 412 -17.02 23.19 -11.27
N GLU A 413 -17.93 24.17 -11.15
CA GLU A 413 -19.23 24.01 -10.50
C GLU A 413 -20.06 22.89 -11.16
N LEU A 414 -20.10 22.84 -12.50
CA LEU A 414 -20.84 21.80 -13.23
C LEU A 414 -20.32 20.40 -12.91
N GLY A 415 -18.99 20.22 -12.89
CA GLY A 415 -18.37 18.95 -12.57
C GLY A 415 -18.61 18.52 -11.13
N LEU A 416 -18.50 19.45 -10.17
CA LEU A 416 -18.80 19.18 -8.76
C LEU A 416 -20.25 18.73 -8.55
N ASP A 417 -21.22 19.44 -9.15
CA ASP A 417 -22.64 19.08 -9.04
C ASP A 417 -22.92 17.69 -9.63
N LYS A 418 -22.37 17.40 -10.81
CA LYS A 418 -22.53 16.10 -11.48
C LYS A 418 -21.95 14.97 -10.62
N ILE A 419 -20.69 15.07 -10.24
CA ILE A 419 -19.98 14.02 -9.48
C ILE A 419 -20.66 13.76 -8.13
N ARG A 420 -21.11 14.80 -7.42
CA ARG A 420 -21.86 14.63 -6.17
C ARG A 420 -23.13 13.83 -6.36
N LYS A 421 -23.94 14.17 -7.36
CA LYS A 421 -25.21 13.48 -7.61
C LYS A 421 -24.97 12.04 -8.03
N ASP A 422 -23.92 11.76 -8.79
CA ASP A 422 -23.53 10.39 -9.13
C ASP A 422 -23.10 9.59 -7.90
N PHE A 423 -22.30 10.20 -7.01
CA PHE A 423 -21.89 9.55 -5.75
C PHE A 423 -23.08 9.34 -4.82
N ILE A 424 -24.02 10.29 -4.72
CA ILE A 424 -25.27 10.12 -3.97
C ILE A 424 -26.08 8.97 -4.56
N ASN A 425 -26.29 8.97 -5.88
CA ASN A 425 -27.07 7.94 -6.57
C ASN A 425 -26.47 6.54 -6.32
N TYR A 426 -25.14 6.42 -6.37
CA TYR A 426 -24.47 5.17 -6.09
C TYR A 426 -24.55 4.78 -4.61
N LEU A 427 -24.11 5.65 -3.70
CA LEU A 427 -23.98 5.33 -2.27
C LEU A 427 -25.32 5.15 -1.56
N VAL A 428 -26.28 6.05 -1.84
CA VAL A 428 -27.61 6.00 -1.25
C VAL A 428 -28.48 4.99 -2.00
N GLY A 429 -28.39 4.94 -3.33
CA GLY A 429 -29.17 4.00 -4.14
C GLY A 429 -28.78 2.54 -3.95
N LYS A 430 -27.53 2.26 -3.52
CA LYS A 430 -27.09 0.92 -3.09
C LYS A 430 -27.23 0.67 -1.58
N GLU A 431 -27.88 1.58 -0.85
CA GLU A 431 -28.08 1.50 0.61
C GLU A 431 -26.78 1.38 1.42
N LEU A 432 -25.66 1.88 0.89
CA LEU A 432 -24.34 1.82 1.54
C LEU A 432 -24.20 2.89 2.63
N THR A 433 -24.90 4.02 2.48
CA THR A 433 -24.98 5.07 3.49
C THR A 433 -26.24 5.93 3.30
N THR A 434 -26.42 6.93 4.15
CA THR A 434 -27.53 7.90 4.10
C THR A 434 -27.02 9.31 3.86
N LEU A 435 -27.85 10.18 3.27
CA LEU A 435 -27.49 11.59 3.01
C LEU A 435 -26.94 12.33 4.23
N ASN A 436 -27.44 12.05 5.44
CA ASN A 436 -26.96 12.68 6.67
C ASN A 436 -25.45 12.47 6.89
N TYR A 437 -24.93 11.28 6.56
CA TYR A 437 -23.51 10.96 6.68
C TYR A 437 -22.66 11.53 5.54
N LEU A 438 -23.30 11.91 4.43
CA LEU A 438 -22.63 12.55 3.30
C LEU A 438 -22.57 14.08 3.43
N SER A 439 -23.28 14.67 4.40
CA SER A 439 -23.38 16.12 4.60
C SER A 439 -22.04 16.86 4.56
N TYR A 440 -21.00 16.33 5.22
CA TYR A 440 -19.65 16.90 5.18
C TYR A 440 -19.10 17.01 3.74
N TYR A 441 -19.27 15.96 2.93
CA TYR A 441 -18.74 15.88 1.57
C TYR A 441 -19.59 16.66 0.55
N LEU A 442 -20.88 16.83 0.83
CA LEU A 442 -21.87 17.44 -0.06
C LEU A 442 -22.11 18.93 0.20
N ASP A 443 -21.47 19.50 1.21
CA ASP A 443 -21.58 20.89 1.60
C ASP A 443 -21.10 21.84 0.49
N THR A 444 -22.00 22.71 0.02
CA THR A 444 -21.75 23.68 -1.04
C THR A 444 -21.46 25.09 -0.52
N GLU A 445 -21.51 25.32 0.80
CA GLU A 445 -21.30 26.64 1.41
C GLU A 445 -19.82 26.99 1.59
N VAL A 446 -18.95 25.98 1.47
CA VAL A 446 -17.49 26.15 1.49
C VAL A 446 -16.94 26.55 0.12
N ASP A 447 -15.70 27.02 0.07
CA ASP A 447 -15.06 27.43 -1.18
C ASP A 447 -14.92 26.27 -2.18
N LEU A 448 -14.83 26.60 -3.47
CA LEU A 448 -14.77 25.59 -4.54
C LEU A 448 -13.57 24.64 -4.42
N GLN A 449 -12.44 25.10 -3.86
CA GLN A 449 -11.25 24.25 -3.71
C GLN A 449 -11.47 23.22 -2.60
N GLU A 450 -12.02 23.63 -1.46
CA GLU A 450 -12.41 22.73 -0.38
C GLU A 450 -13.51 21.74 -0.84
N GLN A 451 -14.46 22.20 -1.67
CA GLN A 451 -15.46 21.33 -2.30
C GLN A 451 -14.80 20.21 -3.12
N VAL A 452 -13.79 20.53 -3.93
CA VAL A 452 -13.03 19.55 -4.73
C VAL A 452 -12.28 18.57 -3.84
N ILE A 453 -11.61 19.05 -2.79
CA ILE A 453 -10.88 18.20 -1.83
C ILE A 453 -11.84 17.20 -1.17
N ARG A 454 -13.02 17.65 -0.74
CA ARG A 454 -14.04 16.80 -0.12
C ARG A 454 -14.59 15.75 -1.08
N VAL A 455 -14.91 16.15 -2.31
CA VAL A 455 -15.39 15.21 -3.35
C VAL A 455 -14.31 14.18 -3.72
N ARG A 456 -13.03 14.58 -3.76
CA ARG A 456 -11.90 13.64 -3.92
C ARG A 456 -11.79 12.64 -2.77
N LYS A 457 -11.96 13.09 -1.51
CA LYS A 457 -11.99 12.18 -0.34
C LYS A 457 -13.14 11.19 -0.44
N LEU A 458 -14.31 11.64 -0.90
CA LEU A 458 -15.46 10.77 -1.11
C LEU A 458 -15.22 9.75 -2.23
N HIS A 459 -14.53 10.14 -3.31
CA HIS A 459 -14.12 9.22 -4.36
C HIS A 459 -13.13 8.17 -3.85
N HIS A 460 -12.15 8.58 -3.04
CA HIS A 460 -11.20 7.64 -2.45
C HIS A 460 -11.91 6.57 -1.61
N LEU A 461 -12.89 6.99 -0.80
CA LEU A 461 -13.74 6.06 -0.06
C LEU A 461 -14.48 5.09 -0.99
N LEU A 462 -15.04 5.60 -2.09
CA LEU A 462 -15.70 4.78 -3.10
C LEU A 462 -14.75 3.74 -3.68
N GLU A 463 -13.50 4.09 -3.98
CA GLU A 463 -12.50 3.13 -4.45
C GLU A 463 -12.23 2.05 -3.43
N ILE A 464 -12.03 2.39 -2.15
CA ILE A 464 -11.87 1.38 -1.09
C ILE A 464 -13.08 0.45 -1.05
N MET A 465 -14.29 1.00 -1.11
CA MET A 465 -15.53 0.21 -1.11
C MET A 465 -15.68 -0.67 -2.35
N GLY A 466 -15.39 -0.12 -3.53
CA GLY A 466 -15.42 -0.83 -4.81
C GLY A 466 -14.43 -1.98 -4.80
N THR A 467 -13.17 -1.72 -4.43
CA THR A 467 -12.14 -2.74 -4.27
C THR A 467 -12.56 -3.81 -3.27
N CYS A 468 -13.09 -3.43 -2.10
CA CYS A 468 -13.61 -4.40 -1.13
C CYS A 468 -14.73 -5.25 -1.71
N SER A 469 -15.67 -4.64 -2.43
CA SER A 469 -16.84 -5.34 -2.99
C SER A 469 -16.47 -6.38 -4.04
N THR A 470 -15.37 -6.18 -4.78
CA THR A 470 -14.83 -7.16 -5.73
C THR A 470 -14.39 -8.44 -5.02
N PHE A 471 -13.87 -8.34 -3.80
CA PHE A 471 -13.29 -9.49 -3.07
C PHE A 471 -14.18 -10.00 -1.93
N LEU A 472 -15.09 -9.17 -1.41
CA LEU A 472 -15.93 -9.45 -0.25
C LEU A 472 -17.38 -9.22 -0.62
N ILE A 473 -18.09 -10.32 -0.89
CA ILE A 473 -19.51 -10.35 -1.25
C ILE A 473 -20.40 -9.66 -0.19
N SER A 474 -19.95 -9.55 1.06
CA SER A 474 -20.69 -8.91 2.15
C SER A 474 -19.74 -8.34 3.20
N CYS A 475 -19.00 -7.28 2.86
CA CYS A 475 -18.22 -6.55 3.85
C CYS A 475 -19.14 -5.54 4.59
N PRO A 476 -19.33 -5.66 5.91
CA PRO A 476 -20.00 -4.62 6.68
C PRO A 476 -19.05 -3.43 6.77
N PHE A 477 -19.18 -2.48 5.84
CA PHE A 477 -18.38 -1.25 5.88
C PHE A 477 -18.75 -0.48 7.15
N GLN A 478 -17.85 -0.50 8.13
CA GLN A 478 -18.08 0.13 9.42
C GLN A 478 -17.71 1.61 9.36
N LYS A 479 -18.50 2.43 10.07
CA LYS A 479 -18.44 3.91 10.11
C LYS A 479 -17.03 4.48 10.40
N SER A 480 -16.12 3.69 10.96
CA SER A 480 -14.75 4.10 11.34
C SER A 480 -13.77 4.21 10.16
N TYR A 481 -14.10 3.66 8.98
CA TYR A 481 -13.16 3.60 7.84
C TYR A 481 -13.22 4.84 6.92
N LEU A 482 -14.18 5.73 7.11
CA LEU A 482 -14.47 6.88 6.23
C LEU A 482 -13.34 7.91 6.11
N ASN A 483 -12.33 7.85 6.99
CA ASN A 483 -11.23 8.81 7.05
C ASN A 483 -9.83 8.18 6.89
N GLN A 484 -9.74 6.89 6.58
CA GLN A 484 -8.46 6.18 6.52
C GLN A 484 -8.11 5.80 5.08
N THR A 485 -6.89 6.13 4.66
CA THR A 485 -6.31 5.69 3.38
C THR A 485 -5.82 4.23 3.42
N VAL A 486 -5.66 3.70 4.63
CA VAL A 486 -5.24 2.32 4.89
C VAL A 486 -6.14 1.73 5.98
N ILE A 487 -6.79 0.62 5.67
CA ILE A 487 -7.51 -0.19 6.65
C ILE A 487 -6.60 -1.34 7.04
N GLN A 488 -6.17 -1.37 8.30
CA GLN A 488 -5.34 -2.46 8.83
C GLN A 488 -6.18 -3.41 9.68
N ASN A 489 -5.89 -4.71 9.55
CA ASN A 489 -6.42 -5.78 10.39
C ASN A 489 -7.96 -5.92 10.42
N LEU A 490 -8.64 -5.69 9.29
CA LEU A 490 -10.08 -5.93 9.17
C LEU A 490 -10.39 -7.42 9.31
N GLN A 491 -10.99 -7.83 10.43
CA GLN A 491 -11.33 -9.24 10.68
C GLN A 491 -12.45 -9.71 9.75
N ILE A 492 -12.23 -10.84 9.08
CA ILE A 492 -13.21 -11.46 8.18
C ILE A 492 -13.36 -12.95 8.48
N LYS A 493 -14.46 -13.55 8.02
CA LYS A 493 -14.61 -15.00 8.01
C LYS A 493 -13.79 -15.58 6.85
N PRO A 494 -12.94 -16.60 7.06
CA PRO A 494 -12.15 -17.21 5.97
C PRO A 494 -13.01 -17.68 4.79
N ALA A 495 -14.22 -18.17 5.06
CA ALA A 495 -15.18 -18.61 4.04
C ALA A 495 -15.52 -17.54 2.98
N LEU A 496 -15.33 -16.25 3.26
CA LEU A 496 -15.57 -15.18 2.28
C LEU A 496 -14.53 -15.13 1.16
N ILE A 497 -13.32 -15.66 1.41
CA ILE A 497 -12.19 -15.64 0.48
C ILE A 497 -11.65 -17.04 0.19
N SER A 498 -12.39 -18.10 0.55
CA SER A 498 -11.89 -19.49 0.43
C SER A 498 -11.58 -19.90 -0.98
N TYR A 499 -12.41 -19.49 -1.93
CA TYR A 499 -12.17 -19.68 -3.34
C TYR A 499 -10.81 -19.14 -3.82
N PHE A 500 -10.32 -18.04 -3.24
CA PHE A 500 -9.01 -17.48 -3.60
C PHE A 500 -7.87 -18.33 -3.07
N TYR A 501 -7.84 -18.60 -1.77
CA TYR A 501 -6.71 -19.32 -1.16
C TYR A 501 -6.72 -20.83 -1.46
N GLU A 502 -7.82 -21.38 -1.99
CA GLU A 502 -7.90 -22.76 -2.51
C GLU A 502 -7.30 -22.89 -3.92
N LYS A 503 -7.22 -21.80 -4.69
CA LYS A 503 -6.74 -21.78 -6.08
C LYS A 503 -5.35 -21.19 -6.24
N GLU A 504 -5.05 -20.17 -5.45
CA GLU A 504 -3.80 -19.42 -5.51
C GLU A 504 -2.82 -19.92 -4.45
N GLN A 505 -1.52 -19.83 -4.77
CA GLN A 505 -0.49 -20.06 -3.76
C GLN A 505 -0.23 -18.79 -2.93
N PRO A 506 0.05 -18.93 -1.63
CA PRO A 506 0.38 -17.79 -0.79
C PRO A 506 1.74 -17.20 -1.19
N PHE A 507 1.86 -15.88 -1.28
CA PHE A 507 3.17 -15.23 -1.53
C PHE A 507 4.06 -15.26 -0.28
N SER A 508 3.47 -15.46 0.90
CA SER A 508 4.18 -15.68 2.16
C SER A 508 3.43 -16.74 2.96
N TRP A 509 4.12 -17.78 3.41
CA TRP A 509 3.59 -18.87 4.21
C TRP A 509 4.58 -19.23 5.30
N ALA A 510 4.10 -19.52 6.50
CA ALA A 510 4.96 -19.96 7.58
C ALA A 510 4.31 -21.04 8.44
N MET A 511 5.18 -21.88 9.00
CA MET A 511 4.82 -22.84 10.03
C MET A 511 5.71 -22.68 11.24
N GLU A 512 5.09 -22.64 12.41
CA GLU A 512 5.74 -22.48 13.70
C GLU A 512 5.51 -23.73 14.54
N VAL A 513 6.59 -24.27 15.13
CA VAL A 513 6.56 -25.26 16.19
C VAL A 513 6.97 -24.59 17.49
N SER A 514 6.12 -24.64 18.51
CA SER A 514 6.43 -24.05 19.81
C SER A 514 6.31 -25.05 20.96
N SER A 515 7.07 -24.81 22.03
CA SER A 515 6.98 -25.52 23.29
C SER A 515 7.27 -24.59 24.48
N GLY A 516 6.77 -24.98 25.66
CA GLY A 516 6.83 -24.15 26.87
C GLY A 516 5.60 -23.26 27.05
N GLN A 517 5.67 -22.34 28.01
CA GLN A 517 4.57 -21.41 28.34
C GLN A 517 5.10 -20.02 28.71
N GLY A 518 4.33 -18.99 28.36
CA GLY A 518 4.60 -17.60 28.73
C GLY A 518 5.95 -17.10 28.22
N SER A 519 6.68 -16.37 29.06
CA SER A 519 7.98 -15.79 28.70
C SER A 519 9.07 -16.82 28.39
N LYS A 520 8.87 -18.10 28.76
CA LYS A 520 9.81 -19.20 28.45
C LYS A 520 9.43 -20.01 27.22
N GLU A 521 8.38 -19.62 26.50
CA GLU A 521 8.03 -20.26 25.22
C GLU A 521 9.19 -20.12 24.23
N VAL A 522 9.57 -21.25 23.62
CA VAL A 522 10.58 -21.35 22.56
C VAL A 522 9.91 -21.80 21.27
N LYS A 523 10.41 -21.29 20.15
CA LYS A 523 9.80 -21.44 18.83
C LYS A 523 10.83 -21.80 17.78
N THR A 524 10.44 -22.64 16.83
CA THR A 524 11.17 -22.89 15.58
C THR A 524 10.20 -22.69 14.44
N THR A 525 10.50 -21.77 13.53
CA THR A 525 9.58 -21.34 12.47
C THR A 525 10.25 -21.43 11.11
N LEU A 526 9.57 -22.04 10.14
CA LEU A 526 9.95 -22.01 8.74
C LEU A 526 9.03 -21.03 8.00
N TYR A 527 9.62 -20.05 7.31
CA TYR A 527 8.97 -19.12 6.41
C TYR A 527 9.34 -19.46 4.97
N LEU A 528 8.34 -19.41 4.10
CA LEU A 528 8.43 -19.51 2.65
C LEU A 528 7.85 -18.21 2.10
N SER A 529 8.64 -17.42 1.38
CA SER A 529 8.16 -16.16 0.79
C SER A 529 8.70 -15.97 -0.62
N ASP A 530 7.93 -15.28 -1.45
CA ASP A 530 8.31 -14.85 -2.80
C ASP A 530 9.43 -13.80 -2.81
N LYS A 531 9.66 -13.13 -1.69
CA LYS A 531 10.73 -12.15 -1.47
C LYS A 531 11.63 -12.56 -0.29
N PRO A 532 12.90 -12.15 -0.27
CA PRO A 532 13.75 -12.39 0.88
C PRO A 532 13.25 -11.58 2.09
N LEU A 533 13.20 -12.21 3.27
CA LEU A 533 12.90 -11.54 4.53
C LEU A 533 14.13 -10.78 5.11
N VAL A 534 15.06 -10.40 4.24
CA VAL A 534 16.31 -9.70 4.56
C VAL A 534 16.66 -8.74 3.44
N ASP A 535 17.17 -7.56 3.80
CA ASP A 535 17.56 -6.47 2.90
C ASP A 535 19.08 -6.35 2.71
N HIS A 536 19.86 -6.89 3.66
CA HIS A 536 21.33 -6.75 3.72
C HIS A 536 22.11 -7.90 3.07
N VAL A 537 21.43 -8.88 2.44
CA VAL A 537 22.05 -10.03 1.78
C VAL A 537 21.52 -10.20 0.36
N SER A 538 22.42 -10.16 -0.61
CA SER A 538 22.11 -10.52 -2.00
C SER A 538 22.09 -12.03 -2.19
N PHE A 539 21.16 -12.51 -3.01
CA PHE A 539 21.09 -13.91 -3.43
C PHE A 539 21.44 -13.98 -4.90
N ASP A 540 22.48 -14.75 -5.24
CA ASP A 540 22.79 -15.06 -6.63
C ASP A 540 21.61 -15.84 -7.23
N LEU A 541 20.91 -15.23 -8.16
CA LEU A 541 19.78 -15.84 -8.86
C LEU A 541 20.33 -16.80 -9.93
N ASP A 542 20.77 -17.99 -9.52
CA ASP A 542 21.09 -19.08 -10.43
C ASP A 542 19.83 -19.83 -10.90
N VAL A 543 18.71 -19.11 -11.08
CA VAL A 543 17.49 -19.67 -11.68
C VAL A 543 17.45 -19.16 -13.12
N PRO A 544 17.56 -20.04 -14.14
CA PRO A 544 17.26 -19.64 -15.50
C PRO A 544 15.82 -19.14 -15.51
N LEU A 545 15.61 -17.89 -15.93
CA LEU A 545 14.31 -17.43 -16.39
C LEU A 545 14.02 -18.17 -17.70
N ASP A 546 13.68 -19.45 -17.61
CA ASP A 546 13.04 -20.15 -18.71
C ASP A 546 11.62 -19.60 -18.78
N GLU A 547 11.44 -18.55 -19.59
CA GLU A 547 10.14 -18.19 -20.17
C GLU A 547 9.67 -19.39 -21.01
N SER A 548 9.13 -20.41 -20.36
CA SER A 548 8.51 -21.52 -21.06
C SER A 548 7.14 -21.05 -21.53
N VAL A 549 7.04 -20.79 -22.84
CA VAL A 549 5.82 -20.39 -23.58
C VAL A 549 4.80 -21.54 -23.65
N ASN A 550 4.61 -22.29 -22.56
CA ASN A 550 3.61 -23.35 -22.47
C ASN A 550 2.84 -23.20 -21.16
N GLY A 551 1.52 -23.07 -21.27
CA GLY A 551 0.56 -22.80 -20.19
C GLY A 551 0.38 -23.91 -19.15
N GLU A 552 1.47 -24.54 -18.70
CA GLU A 552 1.49 -25.26 -17.43
C GLU A 552 1.91 -24.28 -16.33
N SER A 553 1.13 -24.21 -15.25
CA SER A 553 1.36 -23.37 -14.08
C SER A 553 2.84 -23.29 -13.68
N GLU A 554 3.53 -22.18 -14.01
CA GLU A 554 4.82 -21.85 -13.40
C GLU A 554 4.69 -21.96 -11.88
N LYS A 555 5.44 -22.90 -11.28
CA LYS A 555 5.46 -23.09 -9.83
C LYS A 555 6.20 -21.93 -9.19
N MET A 556 5.58 -21.32 -8.17
CA MET A 556 6.17 -20.20 -7.45
C MET A 556 7.46 -20.65 -6.76
N SER A 557 8.51 -19.84 -6.89
CA SER A 557 9.78 -20.06 -6.19
C SER A 557 9.76 -19.34 -4.85
N TYR A 558 10.20 -20.02 -3.78
CA TYR A 558 10.19 -19.47 -2.43
C TYR A 558 11.60 -19.34 -1.85
N TYR A 559 11.90 -18.17 -1.29
CA TYR A 559 12.95 -17.99 -0.29
C TYR A 559 12.58 -18.76 0.96
N ARG A 560 13.56 -19.48 1.52
CA ARG A 560 13.35 -20.33 2.70
C ARG A 560 14.09 -19.72 3.88
N THR A 561 13.34 -19.16 4.81
CA THR A 561 13.88 -18.55 6.02
C THR A 561 13.51 -19.41 7.22
N MET A 562 14.52 -19.85 7.96
CA MET A 562 14.36 -20.66 9.15
C MET A 562 14.76 -19.83 10.36
N VAL A 563 13.84 -19.69 11.31
CA VAL A 563 14.02 -18.98 12.58
C VAL A 563 14.05 -20.02 13.69
N SER A 564 15.13 -20.04 14.45
CA SER A 564 15.29 -20.94 15.59
C SER A 564 15.56 -20.15 16.86
N CYS A 565 14.79 -20.42 17.92
CA CYS A 565 14.99 -19.84 19.24
C CYS A 565 15.65 -20.86 20.18
N SER A 566 16.44 -20.41 21.15
CA SER A 566 16.97 -21.25 22.23
C SER A 566 17.00 -20.51 23.57
N LEU A 567 16.43 -21.13 24.60
CA LEU A 567 16.39 -20.57 25.95
C LEU A 567 17.60 -21.04 26.77
N ILE A 568 18.40 -20.09 27.24
CA ILE A 568 19.48 -20.32 28.20
C ILE A 568 19.01 -19.78 29.55
N SER A 569 18.92 -20.65 30.56
CA SER A 569 18.57 -20.24 31.92
C SER A 569 19.81 -19.90 32.72
N PHE A 570 19.76 -18.81 33.47
CA PHE A 570 20.78 -18.46 34.46
C PHE A 570 20.37 -19.10 35.79
N THR A 571 20.70 -20.38 35.95
CA THR A 571 20.52 -21.11 37.21
C THR A 571 21.66 -20.84 38.17
#